data_AF-A0A396QJ03-F1
#
_entry.id   AF-A0A396QJ03-F1
#
_cell.length_a   1.000
_cell.length_b   1.000
_cell.length_c   1.000
_cell.angle_alpha   90.00
_cell.angle_beta   90.00
_cell.angle_gamma   90.00
#
_symmetry.space_group_name_H-M   'P 1'
#
loop_
_entity.id
_entity.type
_entity.pdbx_description
1 polymer ?
#
loop_
_entity_poly.entity_id
_entity_poly.type
_entity_poly.pdbx_seq_one_letter_code
_entity_poly.pdbx_strand_id
1 'polypeptide(L)' 'MRTAAVEATVLPGDLNGDGVINVLDVTALANRIAASDTAGLEEVGDINGDGAVNVLDVTALANQISGIEI' A
#
# COMPACT_ATOMS: atom_id res chain seq x y z
N MET A 1 -33.34 1.04 9.06
CA MET A 1 -32.55 -0.14 8.66
C MET A 1 -31.09 0.31 8.64
N ARG A 2 -30.29 -0.05 9.65
CA ARG A 2 -28.84 0.17 9.59
C ARG A 2 -28.28 -0.97 8.77
N THR A 3 -28.07 -0.74 7.47
CA THR A 3 -27.21 -1.60 6.68
C THR A 3 -25.84 -1.48 7.30
N ALA A 4 -25.34 -2.55 7.92
CA ALA A 4 -23.92 -2.64 8.24
C ALA A 4 -23.19 -2.66 6.89
N ALA A 5 -22.81 -1.49 6.39
CA ALA A 5 -21.68 -1.42 5.50
C ALA A 5 -20.55 -2.07 6.29
N VAL A 6 -20.00 -3.17 5.77
CA VAL A 6 -18.69 -3.64 6.22
C VAL A 6 -17.80 -2.43 6.01
N GLU A 7 -17.38 -1.78 7.09
CA GLU A 7 -16.29 -0.82 7.05
C GLU A 7 -15.14 -1.61 6.45
N ALA A 8 -14.85 -1.40 5.16
CA ALA A 8 -13.68 -1.97 4.54
C ALA A 8 -12.52 -1.33 5.31
N THR A 9 -11.99 -2.05 6.29
CA THR A 9 -10.80 -1.62 7.02
C THR A 9 -9.72 -1.47 5.98
N VAL A 10 -9.37 -0.22 5.69
CA VAL A 10 -8.21 0.09 4.88
C VAL A 10 -7.01 -0.55 5.57
N LEU A 11 -6.33 -1.43 4.84
CA LEU A 11 -5.14 -2.12 5.32
C LEU A 11 -3.94 -1.42 4.65
N PRO A 12 -3.20 -0.57 5.38
CA PRO A 12 -2.03 0.09 4.81
C PRO A 12 -1.04 -0.96 4.28
N GLY A 13 -0.58 -0.80 3.03
CA GLY A 13 0.25 -1.80 2.36
C GLY A 13 -0.50 -2.89 1.59
N ASP A 14 -1.83 -2.94 1.61
CA ASP A 14 -2.64 -3.76 0.69
C ASP A 14 -2.98 -2.95 -0.57
N LEU A 15 -2.11 -3.03 -1.56
CA LEU A 15 -2.15 -2.21 -2.77
C LEU A 15 -2.97 -2.87 -3.88
N ASN A 16 -3.26 -4.17 -3.75
CA ASN A 16 -4.08 -4.92 -4.69
C ASN A 16 -5.51 -5.20 -4.18
N GLY A 17 -5.80 -4.94 -2.90
CA GLY A 17 -7.11 -5.08 -2.27
C GLY A 17 -7.52 -6.53 -1.96
N ASP A 18 -6.56 -7.45 -1.84
CA ASP A 18 -6.82 -8.88 -1.56
C ASP A 18 -6.86 -9.20 -0.06
N GLY A 19 -6.56 -8.22 0.79
CA GLY A 19 -6.56 -8.34 2.25
C GLY A 19 -5.28 -8.96 2.84
N VAL A 20 -4.22 -9.16 2.05
CA VAL A 20 -2.97 -9.79 2.47
C VAL A 20 -1.75 -9.01 1.98
N ILE A 21 -1.03 -8.37 2.91
CA ILE A 21 0.21 -7.66 2.59
C ILE A 21 1.32 -8.66 2.22
N ASN A 22 1.75 -8.65 0.96
CA ASN A 22 2.79 -9.51 0.44
C ASN A 22 3.52 -8.90 -0.79
N VAL A 23 4.36 -9.70 -1.46
CA VAL A 23 5.18 -9.22 -2.60
C VAL A 23 4.36 -8.75 -3.81
N LEU A 24 3.09 -9.18 -3.91
CA LEU A 24 2.18 -8.70 -4.94
C LEU A 24 1.84 -7.21 -4.74
N ASP A 25 1.79 -6.73 -3.49
CA ASP A 25 1.57 -5.32 -3.19
C ASP A 25 2.76 -4.44 -3.55
N VAL A 26 3.98 -4.95 -3.32
CA VAL A 26 5.23 -4.30 -3.78
C VAL A 26 5.19 -4.12 -5.30
N THR A 27 4.76 -5.17 -6.01
CA THR A 27 4.64 -5.13 -7.48
C THR A 27 3.55 -4.16 -7.93
N ALA A 28 2.40 -4.14 -7.25
CA ALA A 28 1.31 -3.21 -7.54
C ALA A 28 1.76 -1.75 -7.36
N LEU A 29 2.42 -1.43 -6.24
CA LEU A 29 2.94 -0.11 -5.95
C LEU A 29 3.98 0.34 -6.99
N ALA A 30 4.96 -0.52 -7.30
CA ALA A 30 5.99 -0.22 -8.28
C ALA A 30 5.42 0.06 -9.67
N ASN A 31 4.43 -0.73 -10.11
CA ASN A 31 3.75 -0.53 -11.39
C ASN A 31 2.99 0.81 -11.45
N ARG A 32 2.28 1.15 -10.37
CA ARG A 32 1.53 2.41 -10.27
C ARG A 32 2.45 3.63 -10.28
N ILE A 33 3.56 3.58 -9.54
CA ILE A 33 4.59 4.63 -9.56
C ILE A 33 5.23 4.74 -10.96
N ALA A 34 5.59 3.62 -11.58
CA ALA A 34 6.19 3.61 -12.92
C ALA A 34 5.23 4.19 -13.99
N ALA A 35 3.92 3.98 -13.82
CA ALA A 35 2.87 4.56 -14.65
C ALA A 35 2.56 6.03 -14.31
N SER A 36 3.16 6.60 -13.26
CA SER A 36 2.78 7.90 -12.70
C SER A 36 1.29 8.00 -12.35
N ASP A 37 0.70 6.88 -11.92
CA ASP A 37 -0.70 6.74 -11.54
C ASP A 37 -0.80 6.31 -10.08
N THR A 38 -0.64 7.27 -9.16
CA THR A 38 -0.72 7.04 -7.70
C THR A 38 -2.06 7.48 -7.11
N ALA A 39 -3.04 7.85 -7.94
CA ALA A 39 -4.34 8.30 -7.47
C ALA A 39 -5.10 7.17 -6.75
N GLY A 40 -5.66 7.45 -5.58
CA GLY A 40 -6.35 6.44 -4.77
C GLY A 40 -5.43 5.60 -3.88
N LEU A 41 -4.13 5.92 -3.81
CA LEU A 41 -3.18 5.27 -2.90
C LEU A 41 -2.96 6.08 -1.61
N GLU A 42 -3.68 7.17 -1.40
CA GLU A 42 -3.43 8.14 -0.32
C GLU A 42 -3.49 7.50 1.08
N GLU A 43 -4.29 6.46 1.26
CA GLU A 43 -4.47 5.79 2.56
C GLU A 43 -3.65 4.51 2.71
N VAL A 44 -3.09 3.97 1.63
CA VAL A 44 -2.42 2.64 1.61
C VAL A 44 -1.00 2.65 1.08
N GLY A 45 -0.60 3.69 0.34
CA GLY A 45 0.65 3.73 -0.42
C GLY A 45 1.76 4.59 0.19
N ASP A 46 1.46 5.43 1.19
CA ASP A 46 2.47 6.16 1.97
C ASP A 46 2.92 5.26 3.13
N ILE A 47 3.87 4.38 2.82
CA ILE A 47 4.32 3.31 3.73
C ILE A 47 5.36 3.87 4.71
N ASN A 48 6.15 4.86 4.28
CA ASN A 48 7.17 5.47 5.13
C ASN A 48 6.66 6.70 5.92
N GLY A 49 5.47 7.21 5.61
CA GLY A 49 4.84 8.33 6.30
C GLY A 49 5.44 9.70 5.96
N ASP A 50 6.09 9.84 4.80
CA ASP A 50 6.71 11.10 4.36
C ASP A 50 5.74 12.04 3.62
N GLY A 51 4.51 11.57 3.38
CA GLY A 51 3.45 12.31 2.71
C GLY A 51 3.48 12.24 1.19
N ALA A 52 4.35 11.43 0.59
CA ALA A 52 4.45 11.26 -0.85
C ALA A 52 4.61 9.80 -1.28
N VAL A 53 3.62 9.27 -2.00
CA VAL A 53 3.69 7.91 -2.57
C VAL A 53 4.72 7.84 -3.70
N ASN A 54 5.88 7.25 -3.43
CA ASN A 54 7.00 7.18 -4.34
C ASN A 54 7.86 5.90 -4.15
N VAL A 55 9.03 5.82 -4.81
CA VAL A 55 9.89 4.63 -4.78
C VAL A 55 10.43 4.29 -3.38
N LEU A 56 10.47 5.26 -2.47
CA LEU A 56 10.83 5.04 -1.07
C LEU A 56 9.81 4.14 -0.37
N ASP A 57 8.52 4.25 -0.70
CA ASP A 57 7.46 3.40 -0.16
C ASP A 57 7.56 1.95 -0.64
N VAL A 58 7.97 1.75 -1.90
CA VAL A 58 8.26 0.40 -2.44
C VAL A 58 9.34 -0.28 -1.62
N THR A 59 10.38 0.48 -1.26
CA THR A 59 11.49 -0.03 -0.45
C THR A 59 11.05 -0.30 0.99
N ALA A 60 10.27 0.60 1.59
CA ALA A 60 9.72 0.43 2.94
C ALA A 60 8.83 -0.82 3.03
N LEU A 61 7.93 -1.02 2.06
CA LEU A 61 7.05 -2.19 2.01
C LEU A 61 7.84 -3.49 1.84
N ALA A 62 8.84 -3.51 0.97
CA ALA A 62 9.70 -4.68 0.76
C ALA A 62 10.49 -5.04 2.05
N ASN A 63 10.96 -4.04 2.79
CA ASN A 63 11.67 -4.24 4.05
C ASN A 63 10.75 -4.78 5.14
N GLN A 64 9.53 -4.24 5.27
CA GLN A 64 8.50 -4.73 6.18
C GLN A 64 8.18 -6.22 5.92
N ILE A 65 7.99 -6.61 4.65
CA ILE A 65 7.72 -8.00 4.27
C ILE A 65 8.92 -8.91 4.57
N SER A 66 10.14 -8.39 4.38
CA SER A 66 11.37 -9.15 4.61
C SER A 66 11.78 -9.25 6.08
N GLY A 67 11.11 -8.52 6.98
CA GLY A 67 11.46 -8.46 8.40
C GLY A 67 12.73 -7.64 8.69
N ILE A 68 13.08 -6.71 7.80
CA ILE A 68 14.20 -5.79 8.00
C ILE A 68 13.62 -4.48 8.53
N GLU A 69 13.83 -4.19 9.82
CA GLU A 69 13.55 -2.86 10.38
C GLU A 69 14.71 -1.92 10.02
N ILE A 70 14.39 -0.78 9.40
CA ILE A 70 15.32 0.32 9.08
C ILE A 70 14.91 1.60 9.78
#